data_AF-A0AAX2SG09-F1
#
_entry.id   AF-A0AAX2SG09-F1
#
_cell.length_a   1.000
_cell.length_b   1.000
_cell.length_c   1.000
_cell.angle_alpha   90.00
_cell.angle_beta   90.00
_cell.angle_gamma   90.00
#
_symmetry.space_group_name_H-M   'P 1'
#
loop_
_entity.id
_entity.type
_entity.pdbx_description
1 polymer ?
#
loop_
_entity_poly.entity_id
_entity_poly.type
_entity_poly.pdbx_seq_one_letter_code
_entity_poly.pdbx_strand_id
1 'polypeptide(L)'
;MQGVRGSSPLSSTERKNPLTGIGGGIFRARGGSASRRPGRRRRMGSMGPVLEPTNAPHTLEHCPMERLVIAPHMDDESMGCGGLLAKFPDECTVVVVAAGDETRSREFRSAMEVLGVRRTRELNLPDGAVGADMPTLVRLLDEICAQVRPDELYLPFPSLHQDHISVYEAGMRTARLSMSPEHWSAPSVLVYDVAVYDVNLYPSDLRWNTFEPLSEEQAERKARACRCYESEIPGENHPITAIKDLAAGLGRVRGVAYAEQYALVRHVR
;
A
#
# COMPACT_ATOMS: atom_id res chain seq x y z
N MET A 1 -38.93 15.55 -53.34
CA MET A 1 -38.66 17.01 -53.17
C MET A 1 -37.37 17.17 -52.39
N GLN A 2 -36.59 18.21 -52.70
CA GLN A 2 -35.62 19.00 -51.89
C GLN A 2 -35.06 18.41 -50.56
N GLY A 3 -33.79 18.61 -50.19
CA GLY A 3 -32.67 19.28 -50.88
C GLY A 3 -31.61 19.91 -49.93
N VAL A 4 -30.41 19.32 -49.91
CA VAL A 4 -29.03 19.89 -49.80
C VAL A 4 -28.71 21.10 -48.87
N ARG A 5 -27.50 21.04 -48.24
CA ARG A 5 -26.72 22.13 -47.55
C ARG A 5 -27.28 22.46 -46.13
N GLY A 6 -26.52 22.90 -45.12
CA GLY A 6 -25.09 23.18 -44.86
C GLY A 6 -24.96 23.67 -43.39
N SER A 7 -23.84 24.12 -42.82
CA SER A 7 -22.41 24.11 -43.20
C SER A 7 -21.59 24.72 -42.03
N SER A 8 -20.39 24.21 -41.72
CA SER A 8 -19.52 24.77 -40.66
C SER A 8 -19.03 26.19 -40.96
N PRO A 9 -18.58 26.94 -39.93
CA PRO A 9 -17.19 27.41 -40.01
C PRO A 9 -16.40 27.30 -38.69
N LEU A 10 -15.08 27.24 -38.85
CA LEU A 10 -14.11 27.49 -37.77
C LEU A 10 -14.08 28.98 -37.40
N SER A 11 -13.65 29.30 -36.17
CA SER A 11 -12.99 30.58 -35.91
C SER A 11 -11.74 30.38 -35.06
N SER A 12 -10.62 30.90 -35.56
CA SER A 12 -9.29 30.83 -34.97
C SER A 12 -8.89 32.18 -34.39
N THR A 13 -8.36 32.20 -33.17
CA THR A 13 -7.49 33.27 -32.61
C THR A 13 -6.90 32.76 -31.29
N GLU A 14 -5.74 33.17 -30.80
CA GLU A 14 -4.49 33.53 -31.49
C GLU A 14 -3.34 33.40 -30.46
N ARG A 15 -2.08 33.39 -30.90
CA ARG A 15 -0.92 33.23 -30.01
C ARG A 15 -0.64 34.53 -29.23
N LYS A 16 -0.09 34.42 -28.02
CA LYS A 16 0.99 35.33 -27.57
C LYS A 16 1.83 34.73 -26.45
N ASN A 17 3.14 34.82 -26.63
CA ASN A 17 4.20 34.44 -25.70
C ASN A 17 5.26 35.55 -25.76
N PRO A 18 5.76 36.05 -24.62
CA PRO A 18 7.16 36.49 -24.52
C PRO A 18 7.82 35.93 -23.25
N LEU A 19 8.88 35.13 -23.36
CA LEU A 19 10.28 35.52 -23.58
C LEU A 19 11.04 36.12 -22.37
N THR A 20 12.21 35.51 -22.13
CA THR A 20 13.44 36.04 -21.51
C THR A 20 13.53 36.24 -19.98
N GLY A 21 14.62 35.69 -19.42
CA GLY A 21 15.08 35.87 -18.03
C GLY A 21 16.36 35.06 -17.78
N ILE A 22 17.52 35.60 -18.17
CA ILE A 22 18.83 34.92 -18.09
C ILE A 22 19.57 35.32 -16.81
N GLY A 23 20.18 34.35 -16.13
CA GLY A 23 21.18 34.58 -15.06
C GLY A 23 21.39 33.30 -14.24
N GLY A 24 22.58 32.71 -14.08
CA GLY A 24 23.92 33.18 -14.44
C GLY A 24 24.75 33.56 -13.20
N GLY A 25 25.05 32.58 -12.34
CA GLY A 25 25.72 32.81 -11.05
C GLY A 25 26.73 31.71 -10.71
N ILE A 26 27.96 31.84 -11.20
CA ILE A 26 29.09 30.95 -10.87
C ILE A 26 29.72 31.45 -9.56
N PHE A 27 29.85 30.59 -8.55
CA PHE A 27 30.74 30.86 -7.41
C PHE A 27 31.93 29.90 -7.37
N ARG A 28 33.13 30.47 -7.34
CA ARG A 28 34.41 29.75 -7.38
C ARG A 28 34.78 29.18 -6.01
N ALA A 29 35.42 28.01 -6.04
CA ALA A 29 36.15 27.45 -4.91
C ALA A 29 37.31 28.35 -4.45
N ARG A 30 37.66 28.25 -3.16
CA ARG A 30 38.99 28.59 -2.65
C ARG A 30 39.50 27.45 -1.76
N GLY A 31 40.63 26.87 -2.14
CA GLY A 31 41.37 25.95 -1.27
C GLY A 31 42.22 26.69 -0.24
N GLY A 32 42.52 26.02 0.87
CA GLY A 32 43.35 26.51 1.97
C GLY A 32 44.30 25.43 2.47
N SER A 33 45.46 25.37 1.82
CA SER A 33 46.75 24.80 2.23
C SER A 33 46.90 24.23 3.65
N ALA A 34 47.39 23.00 3.73
CA ALA A 34 47.93 22.43 4.96
C ALA A 34 49.17 23.19 5.46
N SER A 35 49.33 23.32 6.78
CA SER A 35 50.60 23.67 7.41
C SER A 35 50.99 22.64 8.48
N ARG A 36 52.18 22.07 8.36
CA ARG A 36 52.75 21.13 9.34
C ARG A 36 53.46 21.91 10.45
N ARG A 37 53.33 21.46 11.71
CA ARG A 37 54.24 21.83 12.82
C ARG A 37 54.67 20.57 13.59
N PRO A 38 55.87 20.58 14.21
CA PRO A 38 56.64 19.35 14.44
C PRO A 38 56.34 18.62 15.76
N GLY A 39 56.83 17.39 15.84
CA GLY A 39 56.45 16.41 16.84
C GLY A 39 56.84 16.72 18.30
N ARG A 40 55.93 16.35 19.21
CA ARG A 40 56.20 16.17 20.64
C ARG A 40 56.34 14.67 20.93
N ARG A 41 57.51 14.22 21.40
CA ARG A 41 57.68 12.85 21.91
C ARG A 41 56.74 12.64 23.09
N ARG A 42 55.76 11.73 22.97
CA ARG A 42 55.01 11.21 24.13
C ARG A 42 55.71 9.96 24.66
N ARG A 43 55.81 9.87 25.99
CA ARG A 43 56.32 8.70 26.70
C ARG A 43 55.35 7.52 26.51
N MET A 44 55.88 6.30 26.47
CA MET A 44 55.07 5.09 26.62
C MET A 44 54.37 5.13 27.98
N GLY A 45 53.04 5.23 27.97
CA GLY A 45 52.22 4.98 29.15
C GLY A 45 51.93 3.48 29.27
N SER A 46 51.84 2.99 30.49
CA SER A 46 51.43 1.62 30.81
C SER A 46 50.07 1.29 30.18
N MET A 47 49.92 0.07 29.65
CA MET A 47 48.59 -0.42 29.28
C MET A 47 47.73 -0.52 30.53
N GLY A 48 46.62 0.21 30.56
CA GLY A 48 45.52 -0.09 31.47
C GLY A 48 44.81 -1.40 31.06
N PRO A 49 43.96 -1.98 31.92
CA PRO A 49 43.23 -3.18 31.57
C PRO A 49 42.37 -2.93 30.32
N VAL A 50 42.42 -3.89 29.39
CA VAL A 50 41.55 -3.89 28.22
C VAL A 50 40.13 -4.09 28.73
N LEU A 51 39.28 -3.07 28.57
CA LEU A 51 37.85 -3.22 28.77
C LEU A 51 37.33 -4.14 27.65
N GLU A 52 36.86 -5.33 28.01
CA GLU A 52 36.22 -6.22 27.05
C GLU A 52 34.97 -5.54 26.48
N PRO A 53 34.73 -5.61 25.16
CA PRO A 53 33.51 -5.08 24.57
C PRO A 53 32.33 -5.89 25.08
N THR A 54 31.47 -5.27 25.88
CA THR A 54 30.21 -5.86 26.32
C THR A 54 29.30 -6.05 25.12
N ASN A 55 29.31 -7.25 24.53
CA ASN A 55 28.33 -7.72 23.54
C ASN A 55 26.95 -7.96 24.20
N ALA A 56 26.43 -6.93 24.87
CA ALA A 56 25.00 -6.84 25.09
C ALA A 56 24.37 -6.56 23.72
N PRO A 57 23.46 -7.42 23.22
CA PRO A 57 22.75 -7.10 21.99
C PRO A 57 21.97 -5.81 22.24
N HIS A 58 22.26 -4.78 21.45
CA HIS A 58 21.35 -3.64 21.32
C HIS A 58 20.08 -4.16 20.65
N THR A 59 19.12 -4.63 21.46
CA THR A 59 17.75 -4.80 21.05
C THR A 59 17.24 -3.42 20.68
N LEU A 60 17.35 -3.06 19.41
CA LEU A 60 16.60 -1.97 18.82
C LEU A 60 15.14 -2.28 19.15
N GLU A 61 14.51 -1.42 19.94
CA GLU A 61 13.09 -1.54 20.23
C GLU A 61 12.36 -1.50 18.88
N HIS A 62 11.71 -2.61 18.54
CA HIS A 62 10.95 -2.69 17.31
C HIS A 62 9.73 -1.79 17.50
N CYS A 63 9.81 -0.56 16.99
CA CYS A 63 8.65 0.29 16.88
C CYS A 63 7.67 -0.43 15.94
N PRO A 64 6.48 -0.83 16.41
CA PRO A 64 5.51 -1.54 15.58
C PRO A 64 5.12 -0.64 14.39
N MET A 65 5.01 -1.22 13.19
CA MET A 65 4.69 -0.46 11.98
C MET A 65 3.17 -0.45 11.79
N GLU A 66 2.57 0.74 11.69
CA GLU A 66 1.13 0.86 11.49
C GLU A 66 0.78 0.60 10.01
N ARG A 67 -0.06 -0.40 9.76
CA ARG A 67 -0.50 -0.80 8.42
C ARG A 67 -1.98 -0.53 8.23
N LEU A 68 -2.34 0.06 7.10
CA LEU A 68 -3.72 0.33 6.72
C LEU A 68 -4.07 -0.42 5.43
N VAL A 69 -4.98 -1.38 5.53
CA VAL A 69 -5.51 -2.12 4.38
C VAL A 69 -6.87 -1.55 4.01
N ILE A 70 -7.00 -1.03 2.78
CA ILE A 70 -8.28 -0.54 2.24
C ILE A 70 -8.83 -1.58 1.28
N ALA A 71 -9.98 -2.17 1.64
CA ALA A 71 -10.67 -3.20 0.88
C ALA A 71 -11.95 -2.65 0.23
N PRO A 72 -12.16 -2.85 -1.09
CA PRO A 72 -13.41 -2.49 -1.75
C PRO A 72 -14.61 -3.15 -1.08
N HIS A 73 -14.60 -4.48 -0.94
CA HIS A 73 -15.69 -5.26 -0.33
C HIS A 73 -15.19 -6.10 0.86
N MET A 74 -16.12 -6.81 1.50
CA MET A 74 -15.86 -7.73 2.61
C MET A 74 -15.45 -9.10 2.05
N ASP A 75 -14.13 -9.36 1.98
CA ASP A 75 -13.45 -10.58 1.51
C ASP A 75 -12.08 -10.23 0.90
N ASP A 76 -12.04 -9.12 0.15
CA ASP A 76 -10.87 -8.57 -0.55
C ASP A 76 -9.64 -8.47 0.37
N GLU A 77 -9.82 -8.12 1.65
CA GLU A 77 -8.72 -8.02 2.63
C GLU A 77 -8.15 -9.40 3.01
N SER A 78 -9.00 -10.42 3.11
CA SER A 78 -8.60 -11.79 3.46
C SER A 78 -7.98 -12.49 2.26
N MET A 79 -8.52 -12.27 1.06
CA MET A 79 -7.97 -12.79 -0.18
C MET A 79 -6.64 -12.12 -0.55
N GLY A 80 -6.53 -10.79 -0.41
CA GLY A 80 -5.32 -10.04 -0.75
C GLY A 80 -4.22 -10.05 0.31
N CYS A 81 -4.60 -9.86 1.58
CA CYS A 81 -3.69 -9.57 2.68
C CYS A 81 -3.88 -10.48 3.90
N GLY A 82 -4.71 -11.52 3.85
CA GLY A 82 -4.99 -12.36 5.02
C GLY A 82 -3.75 -13.00 5.67
N GLY A 83 -2.66 -13.21 4.92
CA GLY A 83 -1.38 -13.67 5.47
C GLY A 83 -0.68 -12.58 6.30
N LEU A 84 -0.52 -11.39 5.73
CA LEU A 84 -0.02 -10.17 6.38
C LEU A 84 -0.85 -9.83 7.63
N LEU A 85 -2.18 -9.87 7.53
CA LEU A 85 -3.10 -9.63 8.64
C LEU A 85 -2.92 -10.68 9.75
N ALA A 86 -2.79 -11.97 9.41
CA ALA A 86 -2.49 -13.03 10.38
C ALA A 86 -1.07 -12.95 10.97
N LYS A 87 -0.14 -12.28 10.29
CA LYS A 87 1.26 -12.10 10.69
C LYS A 87 1.46 -10.89 11.61
N PHE A 88 0.71 -9.80 11.37
CA PHE A 88 0.82 -8.52 12.07
C PHE A 88 -0.54 -8.00 12.60
N PRO A 89 -1.33 -8.81 13.34
CA PRO A 89 -2.74 -8.50 13.64
C PRO A 89 -2.95 -7.23 14.47
N ASP A 90 -2.06 -6.96 15.43
CA ASP A 90 -2.10 -5.77 16.28
C ASP A 90 -1.50 -4.51 15.62
N GLU A 91 -0.79 -4.69 14.51
CA GLU A 91 -0.15 -3.65 13.69
C GLU A 91 -1.00 -3.24 12.47
N CYS A 92 -2.12 -3.94 12.22
CA CYS A 92 -3.02 -3.67 11.10
C CYS A 92 -4.30 -2.93 11.52
N THR A 93 -4.80 -2.09 10.61
CA THR A 93 -6.18 -1.58 10.56
C THR A 93 -6.77 -1.92 9.20
N VAL A 94 -7.98 -2.49 9.17
CA VAL A 94 -8.73 -2.82 7.96
C VAL A 94 -9.86 -1.81 7.77
N VAL A 95 -10.05 -1.33 6.54
CA VAL A 95 -11.18 -0.50 6.14
C VAL A 95 -11.89 -1.18 4.99
N VAL A 96 -13.18 -1.49 5.14
CA VAL A 96 -14.03 -1.92 4.04
C VAL A 96 -14.84 -0.73 3.53
N VAL A 97 -14.88 -0.54 2.21
CA VAL A 97 -15.47 0.64 1.57
C VAL A 97 -16.96 0.44 1.27
N ALA A 98 -17.31 -0.63 0.56
CA ALA A 98 -18.69 -0.98 0.23
C ALA A 98 -19.47 -1.48 1.47
N ALA A 99 -20.78 -1.27 1.46
CA ALA A 99 -21.69 -1.84 2.45
C ALA A 99 -21.91 -3.34 2.17
N GLY A 100 -21.63 -4.18 3.16
CA GLY A 100 -22.11 -5.55 3.18
C GLY A 100 -23.58 -5.60 3.63
N ASP A 101 -24.27 -6.71 3.34
CA ASP A 101 -25.52 -7.02 4.03
C ASP A 101 -25.22 -7.57 5.44
N GLU A 102 -26.27 -7.88 6.21
CA GLU A 102 -26.13 -8.41 7.57
C GLU A 102 -25.45 -9.80 7.59
N THR A 103 -25.45 -10.56 6.49
CA THR A 103 -24.70 -11.83 6.38
C THR A 103 -23.23 -11.57 6.15
N ARG A 104 -22.85 -10.85 5.09
CA ARG A 104 -21.46 -10.49 4.78
C ARG A 104 -20.79 -9.78 5.97
N SER A 105 -21.54 -8.96 6.70
CA SER A 105 -21.07 -8.28 7.92
C SER A 105 -20.73 -9.23 9.08
N ARG A 106 -21.44 -10.36 9.24
CA ARG A 106 -21.07 -11.40 10.23
C ARG A 106 -19.89 -12.24 9.75
N GLU A 107 -19.84 -12.54 8.45
CA GLU A 107 -18.74 -13.27 7.82
C GLU A 107 -17.43 -12.48 7.95
N PHE A 108 -17.44 -11.17 7.65
CA PHE A 108 -16.32 -10.24 7.86
C PHE A 108 -15.79 -10.25 9.30
N ARG A 109 -16.68 -10.12 10.29
CA ARG A 109 -16.29 -10.17 11.71
C ARG A 109 -15.64 -11.50 12.09
N SER A 110 -16.16 -12.60 11.55
CA SER A 110 -15.62 -13.95 11.76
C SER A 110 -14.24 -14.12 11.11
N ALA A 111 -14.05 -13.60 9.89
CA ALA A 111 -12.77 -13.57 9.21
C ALA A 111 -11.74 -12.73 10.00
N MET A 112 -12.12 -11.54 10.47
CA MET A 112 -11.25 -10.68 11.27
C MET A 112 -10.88 -11.31 12.62
N GLU A 113 -11.79 -12.04 13.27
CA GLU A 113 -11.48 -12.84 14.47
C GLU A 113 -10.46 -13.95 14.17
N VAL A 114 -10.64 -14.70 13.07
CA VAL A 114 -9.67 -15.74 12.63
C VAL A 114 -8.29 -15.14 12.33
N LEU A 115 -8.23 -13.94 11.74
CA LEU A 115 -7.00 -13.19 11.49
C LEU A 115 -6.46 -12.47 12.73
N GLY A 116 -7.26 -12.34 13.79
CA GLY A 116 -6.91 -11.66 15.05
C GLY A 116 -6.92 -10.13 14.95
N VAL A 117 -7.43 -9.57 13.85
CA VAL A 117 -7.45 -8.13 13.59
C VAL A 117 -8.56 -7.48 14.39
N ARG A 118 -8.19 -6.56 15.29
CA ARG A 118 -9.14 -5.87 16.20
C ARG A 118 -9.55 -4.48 15.72
N ARG A 119 -8.83 -3.90 14.76
CA ARG A 119 -9.06 -2.55 14.25
C ARG A 119 -9.69 -2.61 12.87
N THR A 120 -11.01 -2.48 12.83
CA THR A 120 -11.80 -2.48 11.59
C THR A 120 -12.61 -1.20 11.45
N ARG A 121 -12.93 -0.81 10.21
CA ARG A 121 -13.83 0.30 9.88
C ARG A 121 -14.66 -0.07 8.65
N GLU A 122 -15.96 0.22 8.68
CA GLU A 122 -16.88 -0.01 7.56
C GLU A 122 -17.40 1.37 7.10
N LEU A 123 -17.09 1.77 5.86
CA LEU A 123 -17.54 3.07 5.33
C LEU A 123 -18.99 3.05 4.83
N ASN A 124 -19.55 1.87 4.59
CA ASN A 124 -20.96 1.67 4.20
C ASN A 124 -21.37 2.46 2.94
N LEU A 125 -20.47 2.59 1.96
CA LEU A 125 -20.81 3.18 0.67
C LEU A 125 -21.61 2.19 -0.21
N PRO A 126 -22.42 2.65 -1.18
CA PRO A 126 -23.22 1.76 -2.00
C PRO A 126 -22.36 0.76 -2.80
N ASP A 127 -22.61 -0.53 -2.61
CA ASP A 127 -21.94 -1.62 -3.33
C ASP A 127 -22.20 -1.53 -4.84
N GLY A 128 -21.17 -1.78 -5.65
CA GLY A 128 -21.12 -1.56 -7.09
C GLY A 128 -21.03 -0.10 -7.53
N ALA A 129 -20.98 0.86 -6.59
CA ALA A 129 -21.01 2.30 -6.87
C ALA A 129 -20.19 3.16 -5.89
N VAL A 130 -19.18 2.61 -5.20
CA VAL A 130 -18.42 3.35 -4.17
C VAL A 130 -17.68 4.58 -4.74
N GLY A 131 -17.36 4.55 -6.03
CA GLY A 131 -16.73 5.67 -6.76
C GLY A 131 -17.68 6.78 -7.23
N ALA A 132 -19.00 6.67 -7.00
CA ALA A 132 -19.99 7.62 -7.52
C ALA A 132 -19.77 9.07 -7.04
N ASP A 133 -19.25 9.26 -5.81
CA ASP A 133 -18.75 10.54 -5.29
C ASP A 133 -17.28 10.38 -4.88
N MET A 134 -16.40 10.41 -5.89
CA MET A 134 -14.96 10.31 -5.72
C MET A 134 -14.37 11.37 -4.77
N PRO A 135 -14.77 12.66 -4.80
CA PRO A 135 -14.36 13.64 -3.77
C PRO A 135 -14.70 13.21 -2.34
N THR A 136 -15.90 12.68 -2.10
CA THR A 136 -16.30 12.19 -0.76
C THR A 136 -15.49 10.96 -0.37
N LEU A 137 -15.27 9.99 -1.27
CA LEU A 137 -14.45 8.81 -0.98
C LEU A 137 -13.01 9.19 -0.62
N VAL A 138 -12.37 10.10 -1.38
CA VAL A 138 -11.02 10.59 -1.07
C VAL A 138 -10.99 11.30 0.29
N ARG A 139 -11.99 12.12 0.62
CA ARG A 139 -12.06 12.79 1.93
C ARG A 139 -12.16 11.78 3.09
N LEU A 140 -12.97 10.75 2.96
CA LEU A 140 -13.11 9.70 3.99
C LEU A 140 -11.79 8.94 4.20
N LEU A 141 -11.06 8.63 3.12
CA LEU A 141 -9.76 7.97 3.20
C LEU A 141 -8.65 8.90 3.74
N ASP A 142 -8.64 10.19 3.37
CA ASP A 142 -7.76 11.23 3.95
C ASP A 142 -7.97 11.30 5.48
N GLU A 143 -9.24 11.34 5.93
CA GLU A 143 -9.61 11.38 7.36
C GLU A 143 -9.16 10.12 8.12
N ILE A 144 -9.28 8.93 7.53
CA ILE A 144 -8.77 7.69 8.14
C ILE A 144 -7.25 7.69 8.19
N CYS A 145 -6.56 8.08 7.11
CA CYS A 145 -5.10 8.14 7.08
C CYS A 145 -4.55 9.13 8.11
N ALA A 146 -5.18 10.29 8.29
CA ALA A 146 -4.81 11.26 9.31
C ALA A 146 -4.97 10.73 10.76
N GLN A 147 -5.93 9.82 10.99
CA GLN A 147 -6.18 9.20 12.29
C GLN A 147 -5.29 8.00 12.59
N VAL A 148 -5.13 7.09 11.63
CA VAL A 148 -4.34 5.85 11.77
C VAL A 148 -2.84 6.14 11.64
N ARG A 149 -2.48 7.12 10.80
CA ARG A 149 -1.10 7.50 10.47
C ARG A 149 -0.21 6.31 10.04
N PRO A 150 -0.64 5.51 9.05
CA PRO A 150 0.07 4.30 8.65
C PRO A 150 1.44 4.57 8.04
N ASP A 151 2.40 3.72 8.38
CA ASP A 151 3.69 3.59 7.70
C ASP A 151 3.53 2.93 6.31
N GLU A 152 2.58 1.98 6.21
CA GLU A 152 2.26 1.24 4.99
C GLU A 152 0.77 1.30 4.65
N LEU A 153 0.45 1.82 3.47
CA LEU A 153 -0.91 1.81 2.91
C LEU A 153 -1.03 0.71 1.84
N TYR A 154 -1.97 -0.20 2.02
CA TYR A 154 -2.28 -1.31 1.10
C TYR A 154 -3.60 -1.02 0.38
N LEU A 155 -3.54 -1.00 -0.96
CA LEU A 155 -4.66 -0.69 -1.86
C LEU A 155 -4.99 -1.90 -2.75
N PRO A 156 -6.24 -2.07 -3.21
CA PRO A 156 -6.58 -3.15 -4.13
C PRO A 156 -5.92 -2.91 -5.49
N PHE A 157 -5.58 -3.97 -6.22
CA PHE A 157 -5.24 -3.84 -7.64
C PHE A 157 -6.47 -3.33 -8.41
N PRO A 158 -6.33 -2.32 -9.29
CA PRO A 158 -7.43 -1.87 -10.13
C PRO A 158 -7.78 -2.99 -11.12
N SER A 159 -8.84 -3.73 -10.81
CA SER A 159 -9.22 -4.96 -11.51
C SER A 159 -10.26 -4.68 -12.60
N LEU A 160 -11.02 -5.70 -13.01
CA LEU A 160 -12.18 -5.52 -13.89
C LEU A 160 -13.45 -5.04 -13.14
N HIS A 161 -13.39 -4.89 -11.81
CA HIS A 161 -14.49 -4.35 -11.00
C HIS A 161 -14.38 -2.84 -10.80
N GLN A 162 -15.46 -2.09 -11.04
CA GLN A 162 -15.46 -0.62 -10.96
C GLN A 162 -15.12 -0.08 -9.57
N ASP A 163 -15.46 -0.82 -8.51
CA ASP A 163 -15.16 -0.40 -7.14
C ASP A 163 -13.70 -0.66 -6.77
N HIS A 164 -13.07 -1.71 -7.30
CA HIS A 164 -11.62 -1.93 -7.15
C HIS A 164 -10.83 -0.79 -7.80
N ILE A 165 -11.22 -0.40 -9.02
CA ILE A 165 -10.65 0.75 -9.73
C ILE A 165 -10.86 2.03 -8.91
N SER A 166 -12.08 2.26 -8.41
CA SER A 166 -12.43 3.48 -7.67
C SER A 166 -11.68 3.61 -6.35
N VAL A 167 -11.55 2.52 -5.59
CA VAL A 167 -10.84 2.49 -4.31
C VAL A 167 -9.33 2.60 -4.51
N TYR A 168 -8.76 1.95 -5.53
CA TYR A 168 -7.37 2.15 -5.93
C TYR A 168 -7.10 3.63 -6.25
N GLU A 169 -7.90 4.22 -7.12
CA GLU A 169 -7.77 5.62 -7.55
C GLU A 169 -7.94 6.61 -6.38
N ALA A 170 -8.88 6.35 -5.47
CA ALA A 170 -9.07 7.15 -4.27
C ALA A 170 -7.91 7.00 -3.27
N GLY A 171 -7.41 5.78 -3.06
CA GLY A 171 -6.26 5.50 -2.22
C GLY A 171 -4.97 6.13 -2.75
N MET A 172 -4.74 6.08 -4.06
CA MET A 172 -3.63 6.76 -4.72
C MET A 172 -3.69 8.27 -4.57
N ARG A 173 -4.90 8.88 -4.63
CA ARG A 173 -5.10 10.29 -4.29
C ARG A 173 -4.86 10.54 -2.81
N THR A 174 -5.28 9.66 -1.92
CA THR A 174 -5.06 9.76 -0.47
C THR A 174 -3.57 9.76 -0.14
N ALA A 175 -2.78 8.91 -0.81
CA ALA A 175 -1.33 8.81 -0.65
C ALA A 175 -0.51 9.98 -1.25
N ARG A 176 -1.15 11.06 -1.71
CA ARG A 176 -0.48 12.26 -2.23
C ARG A 176 0.31 13.01 -1.15
N LEU A 177 1.14 13.95 -1.59
CA LEU A 177 1.52 15.08 -0.74
C LEU A 177 0.42 16.14 -0.83
N SER A 178 -0.06 16.61 0.32
CA SER A 178 -1.10 17.62 0.43
C SER A 178 -0.53 18.93 0.95
N MET A 179 -1.22 20.05 0.66
CA MET A 179 -0.90 21.36 1.23
C MET A 179 -1.49 21.54 2.64
N SER A 180 -2.36 20.63 3.11
CA SER A 180 -2.87 20.64 4.48
C SER A 180 -1.84 20.04 5.45
N PRO A 181 -1.45 20.74 6.54
CA PRO A 181 -0.56 20.20 7.57
C PRO A 181 -1.10 18.98 8.32
N GLU A 182 -2.42 18.78 8.30
CA GLU A 182 -3.13 17.71 9.01
C GLU A 182 -3.20 16.41 8.19
N HIS A 183 -2.86 16.47 6.90
CA HIS A 183 -2.90 15.34 5.99
C HIS A 183 -1.72 14.39 6.23
N TRP A 184 -2.02 13.12 6.48
CA TRP A 184 -0.99 12.08 6.57
C TRP A 184 -0.71 11.43 5.21
N SER A 185 0.55 11.45 4.78
CA SER A 185 1.01 10.76 3.58
C SER A 185 1.85 9.55 4.00
N ALA A 186 1.32 8.34 3.78
CA ALA A 186 2.02 7.10 4.14
C ALA A 186 3.40 7.03 3.44
N PRO A 187 4.51 6.70 4.15
CA PRO A 187 5.83 6.49 3.54
C PRO A 187 5.84 5.42 2.45
N SER A 188 5.16 4.30 2.70
CA SER A 188 5.03 3.17 1.78
C SER A 188 3.60 3.05 1.22
N VAL A 189 3.48 2.80 -0.08
CA VAL A 189 2.22 2.52 -0.78
C VAL A 189 2.37 1.24 -1.57
N LEU A 190 1.57 0.24 -1.21
CA LEU A 190 1.56 -1.11 -1.78
C LEU A 190 0.19 -1.39 -2.39
N VAL A 191 0.19 -2.23 -3.43
CA VAL A 191 -1.02 -2.69 -4.10
C VAL A 191 -1.08 -4.22 -4.02
N TYR A 192 -2.20 -4.78 -3.58
CA TYR A 192 -2.38 -6.21 -3.35
C TYR A 192 -3.24 -6.88 -4.42
N ASP A 193 -3.04 -8.18 -4.59
CA ASP A 193 -3.75 -9.02 -5.56
C ASP A 193 -4.88 -9.82 -4.89
N VAL A 194 -6.12 -9.62 -5.30
CA VAL A 194 -7.27 -10.40 -4.83
C VAL A 194 -7.33 -11.78 -5.51
N ALA A 195 -6.55 -12.03 -6.56
CA ALA A 195 -6.45 -13.29 -7.31
C ALA A 195 -7.73 -13.79 -8.01
N VAL A 196 -8.89 -13.14 -7.84
CA VAL A 196 -10.15 -13.43 -8.55
C VAL A 196 -10.09 -13.01 -10.02
N TYR A 197 -9.43 -11.88 -10.31
CA TYR A 197 -9.40 -11.28 -11.64
C TYR A 197 -8.07 -11.57 -12.36
N ASP A 198 -8.12 -11.79 -13.68
CA ASP A 198 -6.91 -11.74 -14.50
C ASP A 198 -6.45 -10.28 -14.63
N VAL A 199 -5.55 -9.89 -13.71
CA VAL A 199 -4.93 -8.57 -13.61
C VAL A 199 -4.21 -8.13 -14.89
N ASN A 200 -3.86 -9.04 -15.79
CA ASN A 200 -3.23 -8.69 -17.07
C ASN A 200 -4.21 -8.06 -18.07
N LEU A 201 -5.53 -8.21 -17.84
CA LEU A 201 -6.57 -7.60 -18.66
C LEU A 201 -6.79 -6.12 -18.34
N TYR A 202 -6.32 -5.64 -17.19
CA TYR A 202 -6.35 -4.23 -16.83
C TYR A 202 -5.01 -3.54 -17.17
N PRO A 203 -5.00 -2.49 -18.01
CA PRO A 203 -3.76 -1.84 -18.42
C PRO A 203 -3.14 -1.02 -17.27
N SER A 204 -2.09 -1.56 -16.66
CA SER A 204 -1.30 -0.84 -15.66
C SER A 204 0.20 -1.18 -15.74
N ASP A 205 1.03 -0.29 -15.20
CA ASP A 205 2.47 -0.50 -15.02
C ASP A 205 2.83 -1.16 -13.68
N LEU A 206 1.82 -1.59 -12.89
CA LEU A 206 2.03 -2.26 -11.62
C LEU A 206 2.74 -3.60 -11.82
N ARG A 207 3.75 -3.88 -10.99
CA ARG A 207 4.54 -5.12 -11.04
C ARG A 207 4.68 -5.70 -9.63
N TRP A 208 4.38 -6.98 -9.50
CA TRP A 208 4.64 -7.76 -8.29
C TRP A 208 6.16 -7.77 -8.01
N ASN A 209 6.58 -6.93 -7.08
CA ASN A 209 7.99 -6.62 -6.82
C ASN A 209 8.37 -6.78 -5.33
N THR A 210 7.37 -6.93 -4.47
CA THR A 210 7.49 -7.15 -3.03
C THR A 210 6.73 -8.43 -2.68
N PHE A 211 7.31 -9.28 -1.84
CA PHE A 211 6.75 -10.58 -1.48
C PHE A 211 6.86 -10.76 0.04
N GLU A 212 5.75 -11.05 0.70
CA GLU A 212 5.70 -11.24 2.15
C GLU A 212 5.70 -12.76 2.46
N PRO A 213 6.80 -13.33 2.97
CA PRO A 213 6.86 -14.75 3.31
C PRO A 213 5.98 -15.09 4.51
N LEU A 214 5.18 -16.15 4.36
CA LEU A 214 4.23 -16.61 5.36
C LEU A 214 4.67 -17.96 5.96
N SER A 215 4.38 -18.16 7.24
CA SER A 215 4.38 -19.49 7.85
C SER A 215 3.17 -20.31 7.39
N GLU A 216 3.20 -21.63 7.62
CA GLU A 216 2.04 -22.48 7.36
C GLU A 216 0.82 -22.07 8.19
N GLU A 217 1.03 -21.64 9.44
CA GLU A 217 -0.04 -21.14 10.30
C GLU A 217 -0.68 -19.87 9.72
N GLN A 218 0.13 -18.92 9.24
CA GLN A 218 -0.36 -17.68 8.61
C GLN A 218 -1.13 -17.98 7.32
N ALA A 219 -0.62 -18.89 6.48
CA ALA A 219 -1.29 -19.34 5.27
C ALA A 219 -2.61 -20.12 5.56
N GLU A 220 -2.68 -20.90 6.63
CA GLU A 220 -3.91 -21.56 7.06
C GLU A 220 -4.91 -20.55 7.66
N ARG A 221 -4.46 -19.56 8.44
CA ARG A 221 -5.32 -18.48 8.96
C ARG A 221 -5.94 -17.67 7.81
N LYS A 222 -5.15 -17.33 6.79
CA LYS A 222 -5.65 -16.73 5.53
C LYS A 222 -6.77 -17.58 4.90
N ALA A 223 -6.52 -18.88 4.73
CA ALA A 223 -7.50 -19.79 4.13
C ALA A 223 -8.77 -19.95 4.97
N ARG A 224 -8.65 -20.03 6.31
CA ARG A 224 -9.80 -20.08 7.22
C ARG A 224 -10.61 -18.79 7.20
N ALA A 225 -9.97 -17.62 7.12
CA ALA A 225 -10.65 -16.33 7.00
C ALA A 225 -11.42 -16.23 5.68
N CYS A 226 -10.83 -16.65 4.56
CA CYS A 226 -11.52 -16.75 3.27
C CYS A 226 -12.73 -17.71 3.32
N ARG A 227 -12.64 -18.80 4.10
CA ARG A 227 -13.76 -19.73 4.32
C ARG A 227 -14.89 -19.17 5.21
N CYS A 228 -14.68 -18.06 5.92
CA CYS A 228 -15.75 -17.43 6.70
C CYS A 228 -16.79 -16.73 5.81
N TYR A 229 -16.44 -16.37 4.58
CA TYR A 229 -17.33 -15.75 3.59
C TYR A 229 -18.16 -16.81 2.85
N GLU A 230 -18.93 -17.61 3.60
CA GLU A 230 -19.72 -18.73 3.04
C GLU A 230 -20.66 -18.26 1.92
N SER A 231 -21.21 -17.05 2.03
CA SER A 231 -22.08 -16.45 1.01
C SER A 231 -21.35 -16.04 -0.28
N GLU A 232 -20.04 -15.81 -0.24
CA GLU A 232 -19.19 -15.39 -1.38
C GLU A 232 -18.43 -16.58 -2.03
N ILE A 233 -18.70 -17.81 -1.63
CA ILE A 233 -18.08 -19.02 -2.21
C ILE A 233 -19.03 -19.61 -3.28
N PRO A 234 -18.84 -19.32 -4.59
CA PRO A 234 -19.71 -19.84 -5.65
C PRO A 234 -19.52 -21.34 -5.92
N GLY A 235 -18.45 -21.95 -5.39
CA GLY A 235 -18.14 -23.37 -5.54
C GLY A 235 -16.66 -23.69 -5.34
N GLU A 236 -16.30 -24.97 -5.48
CA GLU A 236 -14.94 -25.46 -5.21
C GLU A 236 -13.87 -24.86 -6.15
N ASN A 237 -14.23 -24.57 -7.41
CA ASN A 237 -13.33 -24.02 -8.42
C ASN A 237 -13.31 -22.47 -8.41
N HIS A 238 -12.96 -21.86 -7.28
CA HIS A 238 -12.86 -20.41 -7.13
C HIS A 238 -11.55 -20.00 -6.40
N PRO A 239 -10.90 -18.87 -6.71
CA PRO A 239 -9.65 -18.48 -6.04
C PRO A 239 -9.75 -18.36 -4.51
N ILE A 240 -10.93 -18.04 -3.97
CA ILE A 240 -11.19 -17.96 -2.52
C ILE A 240 -10.99 -19.30 -1.78
N THR A 241 -11.33 -20.43 -2.42
CA THR A 241 -11.14 -21.78 -1.84
C THR A 241 -9.70 -22.27 -2.03
N ALA A 242 -9.02 -21.81 -3.09
CA ALA A 242 -7.65 -22.19 -3.46
C ALA A 242 -6.55 -21.28 -2.89
N ILE A 243 -6.87 -20.30 -2.05
CA ILE A 243 -5.97 -19.20 -1.70
C ILE A 243 -4.64 -19.65 -1.01
N LYS A 244 -4.67 -20.78 -0.28
CA LYS A 244 -3.46 -21.39 0.32
C LYS A 244 -2.54 -21.99 -0.74
N ASP A 245 -3.12 -22.62 -1.76
CA ASP A 245 -2.36 -23.23 -2.87
C ASP A 245 -1.77 -22.16 -3.78
N LEU A 246 -2.49 -21.05 -3.99
CA LEU A 246 -1.97 -19.86 -4.67
C LEU A 246 -0.77 -19.28 -3.91
N ALA A 247 -0.90 -19.07 -2.60
CA ALA A 247 0.20 -18.61 -1.74
C ALA A 247 1.40 -19.59 -1.74
N ALA A 248 1.15 -20.91 -1.79
CA ALA A 248 2.19 -21.94 -1.88
C ALA A 248 2.90 -21.93 -3.24
N GLY A 249 2.15 -21.82 -4.34
CA GLY A 249 2.69 -21.72 -5.69
C GLY A 249 3.60 -20.50 -5.84
N LEU A 250 3.12 -19.34 -5.37
CA LEU A 250 3.88 -18.09 -5.31
C LEU A 250 5.13 -18.20 -4.43
N GLY A 251 5.00 -18.77 -3.23
CA GLY A 251 6.12 -18.95 -2.30
C GLY A 251 7.24 -19.80 -2.90
N ARG A 252 6.88 -20.95 -3.51
CA ARG A 252 7.86 -21.88 -4.12
C ARG A 252 8.70 -21.22 -5.20
N VAL A 253 8.11 -20.37 -6.05
CA VAL A 253 8.85 -19.60 -7.08
C VAL A 253 9.62 -18.39 -6.52
N ARG A 254 9.64 -18.22 -5.19
CA ARG A 254 10.44 -17.23 -4.44
C ARG A 254 11.36 -17.88 -3.39
N GLY A 255 11.42 -19.21 -3.33
CA GLY A 255 12.28 -19.94 -2.39
C GLY A 255 11.76 -20.03 -0.96
N VAL A 256 10.47 -19.80 -0.73
CA VAL A 256 9.80 -19.92 0.58
C VAL A 256 8.59 -20.88 0.50
N ALA A 257 8.02 -21.27 1.63
CA ALA A 257 6.91 -22.24 1.64
C ALA A 257 5.60 -21.63 1.10
N TYR A 258 5.29 -20.40 1.55
CA TYR A 258 4.10 -19.64 1.21
C TYR A 258 4.48 -18.14 1.13
N ALA A 259 3.82 -17.37 0.26
CA ALA A 259 4.00 -15.92 0.21
C ALA A 259 2.72 -15.20 -0.27
N GLU A 260 2.60 -13.92 0.09
CA GLU A 260 1.75 -12.94 -0.59
C GLU A 260 2.59 -12.06 -1.53
N GLN A 261 1.96 -11.42 -2.51
CA GLN A 261 2.62 -10.51 -3.45
C GLN A 261 2.00 -9.12 -3.42
N TYR A 262 2.86 -8.12 -3.53
CA TYR A 262 2.47 -6.72 -3.61
C TYR A 262 3.26 -6.01 -4.72
N ALA A 263 2.59 -5.04 -5.35
CA ALA A 263 3.26 -4.04 -6.18
C ALA A 263 3.53 -2.81 -5.32
N LEU A 264 4.80 -2.61 -4.93
CA LEU A 264 5.26 -1.40 -4.26
C LEU A 264 5.28 -0.25 -5.27
N VAL A 265 4.47 0.77 -5.02
CA VAL A 265 4.30 1.95 -5.88
C VAL A 265 5.21 3.10 -5.41
N ARG A 266 5.32 3.28 -4.09
CA ARG A 266 6.18 4.31 -3.47
C ARG A 266 6.72 3.79 -2.14
N HIS A 267 7.97 4.13 -1.84
CA HIS A 267 8.59 3.92 -0.54
C HIS A 267 9.54 5.10 -0.26
N VAL A 268 9.49 5.63 0.96
CA VAL A 268 10.35 6.73 1.44
C VAL A 268 11.03 6.26 2.73
N ARG A 269 12.34 6.43 2.81
CA ARG A 269 13.24 6.01 3.89
C ARG A 269 14.39 7.00 4.07
#